data_AF-A0A8S3GA22-F1
#
_entry.id   AF-A0A8S3GA22-F1
#
_cell.length_a   1.000
_cell.length_b   1.000
_cell.length_c   1.000
_cell.angle_alpha   90.00
_cell.angle_beta   90.00
_cell.angle_gamma   90.00
#
_symmetry.space_group_name_H-M   'P 1'
#
loop_
_entity.id
_entity.type
_entity.pdbx_description
1 polymer ?
#
loop_
_entity_poly.entity_id
_entity_poly.type
_entity_poly.pdbx_seq_one_letter_code
_entity_poly.pdbx_strand_id
1 'polypeptide(L)' 'YKNKMNLVEKLLNENSHVHIHDDKHAAVEQTVRSLISEGRQMLHVVADFDFTLTMYEKNGVILPSTFGVIESNDQILVRI' A
#
# COMPACT_ATOMS: atom_id res chain seq x y z
N TYR A 1 -26.25 0.77 24.74
CA TYR A 1 -25.39 1.69 23.97
C TYR A 1 -24.71 0.88 22.88
N LYS A 2 -25.02 1.11 21.59
CA LYS A 2 -24.35 0.41 20.48
C LYS A 2 -22.85 0.75 20.55
N ASN A 3 -22.01 -0.26 20.73
CA ASN A 3 -20.56 -0.12 20.69
C ASN A 3 -20.20 0.42 19.30
N LYS A 4 -19.77 1.68 19.22
CA LYS A 4 -19.43 2.31 17.94
C LYS A 4 -18.06 1.77 17.55
N MET A 5 -18.02 0.85 16.58
CA MET A 5 -16.76 0.31 16.05
C MET A 5 -15.80 1.46 15.70
N ASN A 6 -14.53 1.28 16.06
CA ASN A 6 -13.49 2.24 15.68
C ASN A 6 -13.09 2.04 14.20
N LEU A 7 -12.27 2.96 13.68
CA LEU A 7 -11.95 2.97 12.25
C LEU A 7 -11.16 1.72 11.84
N VAL A 8 -10.18 1.30 12.64
CA VAL A 8 -9.38 0.08 12.40
C VAL A 8 -10.25 -1.17 12.39
N GLU A 9 -11.14 -1.36 13.37
CA GLU A 9 -12.06 -2.51 13.41
C GLU A 9 -12.96 -2.56 12.17
N LYS A 10 -13.45 -1.41 11.72
CA LYS A 10 -14.24 -1.31 10.49
C LYS A 10 -13.42 -1.72 9.27
N LEU A 11 -12.19 -1.24 9.17
CA LEU A 11 -11.29 -1.52 8.06
C LEU A 11 -10.96 -3.01 7.97
N LEU A 12 -10.67 -3.66 9.10
CA LEU A 12 -10.39 -5.10 9.18
C LEU A 12 -11.62 -5.95 8.85
N ASN A 13 -12.82 -5.54 9.27
CA ASN A 13 -14.05 -6.29 8.98
C ASN A 13 -14.50 -6.18 7.52
N GLU A 14 -14.23 -5.05 6.86
CA GLU A 14 -14.62 -4.82 5.46
C GLU A 14 -13.56 -5.33 4.46
N ASN A 15 -12.32 -5.60 4.91
CA ASN A 15 -11.19 -5.93 4.02
C ASN A 15 -10.41 -7.14 4.53
N SER A 16 -10.74 -8.33 4.01
CA SER A 16 -10.11 -9.60 4.40
C SER A 16 -8.61 -9.72 4.11
N HIS A 17 -8.09 -8.87 3.21
CA HIS A 17 -6.68 -8.83 2.81
C HIS A 17 -5.84 -7.87 3.68
N VAL A 18 -6.46 -7.14 4.61
CA VAL A 18 -5.76 -6.25 5.53
C VAL A 18 -5.50 -6.99 6.83
N HIS A 19 -4.24 -7.01 7.23
CA HIS A 19 -3.80 -7.64 8.48
C HIS A 19 -3.00 -6.64 9.30
N ILE A 20 -3.39 -6.44 10.55
CA ILE A 20 -2.67 -5.62 11.52
C ILE A 20 -2.41 -6.50 12.74
N HIS A 21 -1.16 -6.53 13.20
CA HIS A 21 -0.80 -7.28 14.39
C HIS A 21 -1.59 -6.75 15.61
N ASP A 22 -2.13 -7.66 16.44
CA ASP A 22 -3.10 -7.32 17.50
C ASP A 22 -2.61 -6.23 18.46
N ASP A 23 -1.32 -6.26 18.83
CA ASP A 23 -0.70 -5.26 19.72
C ASP A 23 -0.56 -3.87 19.08
N LYS A 24 -0.83 -3.71 17.77
CA LYS A 24 -0.68 -2.45 17.02
C LYS A 24 -1.99 -1.76 16.69
N HIS A 25 -3.16 -2.35 16.94
CA HIS A 25 -4.44 -1.77 16.52
C HIS A 25 -4.62 -0.34 17.03
N ALA A 26 -4.34 -0.11 18.32
CA ALA A 26 -4.42 1.22 18.93
C ALA A 26 -3.42 2.22 18.35
N ALA A 27 -2.20 1.78 18.04
CA ALA A 27 -1.16 2.64 17.47
C ALA A 27 -1.51 3.06 16.03
N VAL A 28 -2.05 2.14 15.22
CA VAL A 28 -2.51 2.44 13.86
C VAL A 28 -3.69 3.41 13.89
N GLU A 29 -4.67 3.18 14.76
CA GLU A 29 -5.81 4.08 14.94
C GLU A 29 -5.35 5.50 15.29
N GLN A 30 -4.41 5.63 16.24
CA GLN A 30 -3.87 6.93 16.63
C GLN A 30 -3.09 7.59 15.48
N THR A 31 -2.30 6.81 14.72
CA THR A 31 -1.54 7.33 13.58
C THR A 31 -2.47 7.91 12.52
N VAL A 32 -3.53 7.18 12.15
CA VAL A 32 -4.52 7.66 11.18
C VAL A 32 -5.24 8.91 11.69
N ARG A 33 -5.58 8.97 12.98
CA ARG A 33 -6.18 10.17 13.59
C ARG A 33 -5.26 11.38 13.49
N SER A 34 -3.98 11.22 13.79
CA SER A 34 -2.97 12.28 13.66
C SER A 34 -2.85 12.78 12.22
N LEU A 35 -2.76 11.86 11.24
CA LEU A 35 -2.72 12.21 9.81
C LEU A 35 -3.95 13.03 9.38
N ILE A 36 -5.14 12.68 9.89
CA ILE A 36 -6.38 13.43 9.60
C ILE A 36 -6.35 14.81 10.27
N SER A 37 -5.94 14.90 11.53
CA SER A 37 -5.99 16.17 12.30
C SER A 37 -4.93 17.19 11.86
N GLU A 38 -3.73 16.73 11.51
CA GLU A 38 -2.63 17.61 11.08
C GLU A 38 -2.81 18.07 9.63
N GLY A 39 -3.58 17.30 8.86
CA GLY A 39 -4.02 17.67 7.53
C GLY A 39 -2.93 17.58 6.45
N ARG A 40 -3.31 17.97 5.23
CA ARG A 40 -2.49 17.80 4.01
C ARG A 40 -1.08 18.39 4.10
N GLN A 41 -0.91 19.44 4.88
CA GLN A 41 0.31 20.27 4.88
C GLN A 41 1.49 19.52 5.51
N MET A 42 1.17 18.56 6.38
CA MET A 42 2.13 17.69 7.08
C MET A 42 2.28 16.32 6.41
N LEU A 43 1.46 16.03 5.39
CA LEU A 43 1.45 14.72 4.73
C LEU A 43 2.43 14.70 3.57
N HIS A 44 3.43 13.82 3.68
CA HIS A 44 4.30 13.43 2.57
C HIS A 44 4.21 11.92 2.35
N VAL A 45 4.22 11.50 1.10
CA VAL A 45 4.18 10.08 0.72
C VAL A 45 5.51 9.70 0.11
N VAL A 46 6.15 8.69 0.68
CA VAL A 46 7.34 8.03 0.14
C VAL A 46 6.95 6.59 -0.12
N ALA A 47 7.09 6.13 -1.36
CA ALA A 47 6.69 4.80 -1.79
C ALA A 47 7.76 4.19 -2.69
N ASP A 48 7.91 2.87 -2.60
CA ASP A 48 8.61 2.09 -3.61
C ASP A 48 7.79 2.04 -4.90
N PHE A 49 8.43 1.77 -6.04
CA PHE A 49 7.77 1.76 -7.34
C PHE A 49 7.33 0.35 -7.74
N ASP A 50 8.29 -0.55 -7.97
CA ASP A 50 8.01 -1.89 -8.46
C ASP A 50 7.21 -2.70 -7.43
N PHE A 51 6.10 -3.30 -7.88
CA PHE A 51 5.21 -4.17 -7.09
C PHE A 51 4.52 -3.51 -5.88
N THR A 52 4.80 -2.23 -5.63
CA THR A 52 4.08 -1.38 -4.68
C THR A 52 3.12 -0.45 -5.41
N LEU A 53 3.61 0.32 -6.39
CA LEU A 53 2.77 1.14 -7.26
C LEU A 53 2.41 0.40 -8.55
N THR A 54 3.29 -0.48 -9.03
CA THR A 54 2.98 -1.37 -10.15
C THR A 54 2.33 -2.66 -9.66
N MET A 55 1.44 -3.22 -10.48
CA MET A 55 0.72 -4.45 -10.15
C MET A 55 1.70 -5.64 -10.15
N TYR A 56 1.64 -6.48 -9.12
CA TYR A 56 2.47 -7.68 -9.02
C TYR A 56 2.04 -8.79 -9.99
N GLU A 57 0.73 -9.03 -10.13
CA GLU A 57 0.20 -10.15 -10.91
C GLU A 57 -1.07 -9.75 -11.65
N LYS A 58 -1.22 -10.26 -12.87
CA LYS A 58 -2.47 -10.17 -13.65
C LYS A 58 -2.82 -11.53 -14.24
N ASN A 59 -3.98 -12.06 -13.86
CA ASN A 59 -4.52 -13.33 -14.37
C ASN A 59 -3.56 -14.54 -14.20
N GLY A 60 -2.91 -14.70 -13.04
CA GLY A 60 -1.97 -15.80 -12.80
C GLY A 60 -0.55 -15.55 -13.33
N VAL A 61 -0.30 -14.42 -14.00
CA VAL A 61 1.00 -14.07 -14.57
C VAL A 61 1.64 -12.96 -13.76
N ILE A 62 2.82 -13.22 -13.21
CA ILE A 62 3.65 -12.21 -12.54
C ILE A 62 4.11 -11.18 -13.58
N LEU A 63 3.88 -9.91 -13.29
CA LEU A 63 4.25 -8.80 -14.17
C LEU A 63 5.72 -8.43 -13.98
N PRO A 64 6.39 -7.90 -15.03
CA PRO A 64 7.79 -7.52 -14.94
C PRO A 64 7.98 -6.29 -14.03
N SER A 65 9.11 -6.27 -13.32
CA SER A 65 9.63 -5.05 -12.71
C SER A 65 10.12 -4.06 -13.78
N THR A 66 10.52 -2.87 -13.37
CA THR A 66 11.16 -1.88 -14.26
C THR A 66 12.36 -2.49 -14.99
N PHE A 67 13.19 -3.26 -14.28
CA PHE A 67 14.32 -3.97 -14.87
C PHE A 67 13.87 -5.04 -15.89
N GLY A 68 12.85 -5.83 -15.56
CA GLY A 68 12.32 -6.85 -16.47
C GLY A 68 11.72 -6.27 -17.75
N VAL A 69 11.14 -5.06 -17.69
CA VAL A 69 10.69 -4.33 -18.89
C VAL A 69 11.87 -3.94 -19.79
N ILE A 70 12.99 -3.55 -19.20
CA ILE A 70 14.20 -3.19 -19.96
C ILE A 70 14.81 -4.44 -20.61
N GLU A 71 14.96 -5.54 -19.86
CA GLU A 71 15.54 -6.79 -20.38
C GLU A 71 14.70 -7.40 -21.51
N SER A 72 13.38 -7.27 -21.46
CA SER A 72 12.48 -7.79 -22.48
C SER A 72 12.38 -6.91 -23.74
N ASN A 73 13.08 -5.76 -23.78
CA ASN A 73 12.99 -4.81 -24.87
C ASN A 73 14.35 -4.60 -25.54
N ASP A 74 14.60 -5.38 -26.59
CA ASP A 74 15.82 -5.34 -27.40
C ASP A 74 16.12 -3.94 -27.98
N GLN A 75 15.12 -3.06 -28.12
CA GLN A 75 15.33 -1.70 -28.63
C GLN A 75 15.92 -0.74 -27.58
N ILE A 76 15.76 -1.05 -26.30
CA ILE A 76 16.30 -0.25 -25.19
C ILE A 76 17.76 -0.66 -24.88
N LEU A 77 18.10 -1.93 -25.07
CA LEU A 77 19.42 -2.50 -24.77
C LEU A 77 20.57 -2.01 -25.69
N VAL A 78 20.28 -1.34 -26.81
CA VAL A 78 21.30 -0.96 -27.82
C VAL A 78 22.00 0.39 -27.53
N ARG A 79 21.77 1.04 -26.39
CA ARG A 79 22.31 2.40 -26.14
C ARG A 79 22.87 2.69 -24.75
N ILE A 80 23.50 1.71 -24.10
CA ILE A 80 24.34 1.96 -22.91
C ILE A 80 25.75 1.45 -23.16
#